data_AF-M0ZKN6-F1
#
_entry.id   AF-M0ZKN6-F1
#
_cell.length_a   1.000
_cell.length_b   1.000
_cell.length_c   1.000
_cell.angle_alpha   90.00
_cell.angle_beta   90.00
_cell.angle_gamma   90.00
#
_symmetry.space_group_name_H-M   'P 1'
#
loop_
_entity.id
_entity.type
_entity.pdbx_description
1 polymer ?
#
loop_
_entity_poly.entity_id
_entity_poly.type
_entity_poly.pdbx_seq_one_letter_code
_entity_poly.pdbx_strand_id
1 'polypeptide(L)'
;MPGLTAKVFRTYNASFTLEQQLTKLTQGGELADKVAVYNVANKEVAIICNHQRTVSKSHSVQISRLNEKIDELKAILEEFKVDLARAKKGKPPVKGADGKAKRNLTPEALQKKIDQTNVKIDNIERQIETKEELKTVALGTSKINYLDPRITVAWCKRHEVPIEKMFNKSLLAKFAWAMDVEPSFTF
;
A
#
# COMPACT_ATOMS: atom_id res chain seq x y z
N MET A 1 -3.60 35.42 -20.88
CA MET A 1 -4.41 34.91 -19.76
C MET A 1 -3.97 35.64 -18.50
N PRO A 2 -4.77 36.59 -17.97
CA PRO A 2 -4.41 37.33 -16.75
C PRO A 2 -4.16 36.40 -15.56
N GLY A 3 -3.14 36.68 -14.74
CA GLY A 3 -2.80 35.88 -13.55
C GLY A 3 -2.02 34.58 -13.82
N LEU A 4 -1.68 34.27 -15.07
CA LEU A 4 -0.87 33.12 -15.43
C LEU A 4 0.58 33.28 -14.95
N THR A 5 1.10 32.29 -14.22
CA THR A 5 2.49 32.26 -13.74
C THR A 5 3.08 30.86 -13.91
N ALA A 6 4.41 30.72 -13.81
CA ALA A 6 5.06 29.41 -13.84
C ALA A 6 4.52 28.43 -12.79
N LYS A 7 4.07 28.92 -11.63
CA LYS A 7 3.44 28.11 -10.57
C LYS A 7 2.09 27.53 -11.03
N VAL A 8 1.32 28.28 -11.81
CA VAL A 8 0.04 27.82 -12.36
C VAL A 8 0.28 26.61 -13.28
N PHE A 9 1.29 26.66 -14.15
CA PHE A 9 1.65 25.52 -15.01
C PHE A 9 2.03 24.26 -14.23
N ARG A 10 2.81 24.38 -13.15
CA ARG A 10 3.15 23.23 -12.30
C ARG A 10 1.91 22.59 -11.67
N THR A 11 0.96 23.42 -11.22
CA THR A 11 -0.29 22.95 -10.59
C THR A 11 -1.20 22.29 -11.62
N TYR A 12 -1.33 22.90 -12.80
CA TYR A 12 -2.08 22.34 -13.93
C TYR A 12 -1.51 20.98 -14.35
N ASN A 13 -0.20 20.90 -14.63
CA ASN A 13 0.43 19.66 -15.07
C ASN A 13 0.30 18.55 -14.02
N ALA A 14 0.46 18.87 -12.73
CA ALA A 14 0.30 17.92 -11.65
C ALA A 14 -1.13 17.37 -11.54
N SER A 15 -2.13 18.26 -11.54
CA SER A 15 -3.54 17.90 -11.43
C SER A 15 -4.03 17.13 -12.65
N PHE A 16 -3.72 17.62 -13.85
CA PHE A 16 -4.04 16.95 -15.11
C PHE A 16 -3.41 15.55 -15.20
N THR A 17 -2.14 15.42 -14.81
CA THR A 17 -1.47 14.11 -14.78
C THR A 17 -2.15 13.16 -13.81
N LEU A 18 -2.50 13.62 -12.61
CA LEU A 18 -3.19 12.76 -11.63
C LEU A 18 -4.48 12.20 -12.23
N GLU A 19 -5.31 13.06 -12.82
CA GLU A 19 -6.58 12.65 -13.42
C GLU A 19 -6.38 11.66 -14.57
N GLN A 20 -5.41 11.92 -15.46
CA GLN A 20 -5.10 11.00 -16.56
C GLN A 20 -4.62 9.64 -16.06
N GLN A 21 -3.73 9.61 -15.07
CA GLN A 21 -3.22 8.36 -14.50
C GLN A 21 -4.32 7.58 -13.80
N LEU A 22 -5.16 8.24 -13.00
CA LEU A 22 -6.30 7.59 -12.35
C LEU A 22 -7.28 7.02 -13.38
N THR A 23 -7.59 7.78 -14.44
CA THR A 23 -8.48 7.33 -15.52
C THR A 23 -7.91 6.11 -16.25
N LYS A 24 -6.59 6.11 -16.51
CA LYS A 24 -5.91 5.01 -17.23
C LYS A 24 -5.75 3.74 -16.40
N LEU A 25 -5.40 3.89 -15.12
CA LEU A 25 -4.96 2.78 -14.27
C LEU A 25 -6.07 2.15 -13.45
N THR A 26 -7.20 2.85 -13.23
CA THR A 26 -8.27 2.31 -12.39
C THR A 26 -9.04 1.21 -13.12
N GLN A 27 -8.87 -0.04 -12.70
CA GLN A 27 -9.53 -1.22 -13.27
C GLN A 27 -10.34 -1.98 -12.21
N GLY A 28 -11.46 -1.41 -11.77
CA GLY A 28 -12.32 -2.04 -10.76
C GLY A 28 -11.53 -2.53 -9.53
N GLY A 29 -11.90 -3.68 -8.97
CA GLY A 29 -11.09 -4.38 -7.97
C GLY A 29 -11.41 -4.04 -6.51
N GLU A 30 -10.68 -4.70 -5.61
CA GLU A 30 -10.83 -4.55 -4.17
C GLU A 30 -10.30 -3.18 -3.72
N LEU A 31 -10.70 -2.75 -2.53
CA LEU A 31 -10.27 -1.48 -1.96
C LEU A 31 -8.74 -1.33 -1.94
N ALA A 32 -8.01 -2.41 -1.67
CA ALA A 32 -6.55 -2.41 -1.63
C ALA A 32 -5.95 -2.07 -3.00
N ASP A 33 -6.50 -2.63 -4.08
CA ASP A 33 -6.03 -2.41 -5.45
C ASP A 33 -6.25 -0.97 -5.88
N LYS A 34 -7.45 -0.42 -5.58
CA LYS A 34 -7.79 0.98 -5.85
C LYS A 34 -6.84 1.94 -5.11
N VAL A 35 -6.53 1.66 -3.85
CA VAL A 35 -5.57 2.46 -3.07
C VAL A 35 -4.17 2.40 -3.67
N ALA A 36 -3.74 1.22 -4.14
CA ALA A 36 -2.45 1.06 -4.82
C ALA A 36 -2.39 1.88 -6.12
N VAL A 37 -3.44 1.83 -6.95
CA VAL A 37 -3.56 2.63 -8.18
C VAL A 37 -3.41 4.12 -7.89
N TYR A 38 -4.10 4.63 -6.87
CA TYR A 38 -3.98 6.03 -6.49
C TYR A 38 -2.55 6.40 -6.08
N ASN A 39 -1.88 5.55 -5.31
CA ASN A 39 -0.51 5.79 -4.88
C ASN A 39 0.47 5.79 -6.06
N VAL A 40 0.27 4.91 -7.05
CA VAL A 40 1.04 4.90 -8.30
C VAL A 40 0.81 6.21 -9.07
N ALA A 41 -0.44 6.63 -9.25
CA ALA A 41 -0.76 7.90 -9.93
C ALA A 41 -0.11 9.12 -9.22
N ASN A 42 -0.16 9.16 -7.89
CA ASN A 42 0.47 10.24 -7.12
C ASN A 42 2.01 10.19 -7.17
N LYS A 43 2.61 9.00 -7.27
CA LYS A 43 4.06 8.83 -7.46
C LYS A 43 4.52 9.45 -8.78
N GLU A 44 3.79 9.21 -9.87
CA GLU A 44 4.09 9.82 -11.18
C GLU A 44 4.02 11.35 -11.12
N VAL A 45 3.01 11.90 -10.45
CA VAL A 45 2.91 13.35 -10.25
C VAL A 45 4.11 13.89 -9.45
N ALA A 46 4.49 13.19 -8.38
CA ALA A 46 5.62 13.61 -7.55
C ALA A 46 6.94 13.59 -8.34
N ILE A 47 7.12 12.63 -9.25
CA ILE A 47 8.27 12.56 -10.16
C ILE A 47 8.27 13.76 -11.12
N ILE A 48 7.15 14.03 -11.80
CA ILE A 48 7.02 15.17 -12.73
C ILE A 48 7.23 16.52 -12.02
N CYS A 49 6.80 16.63 -10.77
CA CYS A 49 7.01 17.83 -9.97
C CYS A 49 8.42 17.94 -9.37
N ASN A 50 9.29 16.96 -9.62
CA ASN A 50 10.62 16.82 -9.03
C ASN A 50 10.62 16.88 -7.49
N HIS A 51 9.62 16.27 -6.86
CA HIS A 51 9.52 16.17 -5.40
C HIS A 51 10.41 15.05 -4.87
N GLN A 52 11.72 15.21 -5.05
CA GLN A 52 12.71 14.31 -4.51
C GLN A 52 12.88 14.52 -3.00
N ARG A 53 13.25 13.45 -2.30
CA ARG A 53 13.72 13.50 -0.93
C ARG A 53 14.95 12.63 -0.76
N THR A 54 15.77 12.98 0.22
CA THR A 54 16.83 12.09 0.68
C THR A 54 16.22 10.85 1.33
N VAL A 55 16.90 9.71 1.18
CA VAL A 55 16.49 8.48 1.86
C VAL A 55 16.53 8.71 3.37
N SER A 56 15.44 8.35 4.05
CA SER A 56 15.37 8.49 5.51
C SER A 56 16.48 7.71 6.19
N LYS A 57 17.10 8.28 7.24
CA LYS A 57 18.09 7.56 8.07
C LYS A 57 17.53 6.28 8.68
N SER A 58 16.21 6.23 8.92
CA SER A 58 15.53 5.05 9.46
C SER A 58 15.11 4.04 8.41
N HIS A 59 15.31 4.32 7.11
CA HIS A 59 14.84 3.47 6.02
C HIS A 59 15.44 2.07 6.09
N SER A 60 16.77 1.96 6.18
CA SER A 60 17.47 0.68 6.30
C SER A 60 16.99 -0.14 7.51
N VAL A 61 16.81 0.52 8.67
CA VAL A 61 16.31 -0.11 9.89
C VAL A 61 14.88 -0.63 9.71
N GLN A 62 14.02 0.12 9.02
CA GLN A 62 12.66 -0.31 8.73
C GLN A 62 12.62 -1.54 7.81
N ILE A 63 13.45 -1.56 6.77
CA ILE A 63 13.54 -2.68 5.84
C ILE A 63 14.12 -3.92 6.53
N SER A 64 15.17 -3.78 7.33
CA SER A 64 15.75 -4.87 8.13
C SER A 64 14.71 -5.55 9.00
N ARG A 65 13.91 -4.77 9.75
CA ARG A 65 12.84 -5.31 10.62
C ARG A 65 11.76 -6.07 9.86
N LEU A 66 11.42 -5.63 8.63
CA LEU A 66 10.45 -6.35 7.80
C LEU A 66 11.04 -7.66 7.26
N ASN A 67 12.32 -7.65 6.86
CA ASN A 67 13.03 -8.87 6.45
C ASN A 67 13.17 -9.88 7.60
N GLU A 68 13.58 -9.43 8.79
CA GLU A 68 13.60 -10.25 10.00
C GLU A 68 12.23 -10.89 10.26
N LYS A 69 11.15 -10.13 10.04
CA LYS A 69 9.79 -10.66 10.21
C LYS A 69 9.43 -11.71 9.16
N ILE A 70 9.87 -11.54 7.92
CA ILE A 70 9.73 -12.55 6.86
C ILE A 70 10.49 -13.82 7.25
N ASP A 71 11.72 -13.70 7.76
CA ASP A 71 12.54 -14.84 8.13
C ASP A 71 11.89 -15.64 9.28
N GLU A 72 11.35 -14.96 10.30
CA GLU A 72 10.54 -15.60 11.35
C GLU A 72 9.34 -16.36 10.78
N LEU A 73 8.60 -15.76 9.83
CA LEU A 73 7.43 -16.39 9.23
C LEU A 73 7.82 -17.57 8.33
N LYS A 74 8.95 -17.49 7.62
CA LYS A 74 9.49 -18.59 6.81
C LYS A 74 9.91 -19.76 7.69
N ALA A 75 10.53 -19.51 8.84
CA ALA A 75 10.84 -20.56 9.81
C ALA A 75 9.56 -21.27 10.31
N ILE A 76 8.54 -20.50 10.69
CA ILE A 76 7.23 -21.04 11.11
C ILE A 76 6.57 -21.84 9.97
N LEU A 77 6.66 -21.35 8.73
CA LEU A 77 6.11 -22.01 7.55
C LEU A 77 6.75 -23.40 7.33
N GLU A 78 8.06 -23.50 7.44
CA GLU A 78 8.78 -24.78 7.31
C GLU A 78 8.40 -25.75 8.43
N GLU A 79 8.23 -25.28 9.67
CA GLU A 79 7.71 -26.11 10.75
C GLU A 79 6.31 -26.69 10.43
N PHE A 80 5.40 -25.86 9.91
CA PHE A 80 4.07 -26.33 9.53
C PHE A 80 4.11 -27.31 8.36
N LYS A 81 4.99 -27.13 7.38
CA LYS A 81 5.18 -28.10 6.27
C LYS A 81 5.68 -29.45 6.78
N VAL A 82 6.64 -29.45 7.70
CA VAL A 82 7.15 -30.68 8.34
C VAL A 82 6.02 -31.37 9.12
N ASP A 83 5.29 -30.63 9.96
CA ASP A 83 4.19 -31.18 10.75
C ASP A 83 3.06 -31.73 9.85
N LEU A 84 2.75 -31.06 8.72
CA LEU A 84 1.78 -31.53 7.72
C LEU A 84 2.22 -32.88 7.14
N ALA A 85 3.49 -33.01 6.75
CA ALA A 85 4.04 -34.24 6.19
C ALA A 85 4.02 -35.40 7.21
N ARG A 86 4.19 -35.11 8.50
CA ARG A 86 4.08 -36.10 9.58
C ARG A 86 2.63 -36.49 9.86
N ALA A 87 1.73 -35.51 9.92
CA ALA A 87 0.31 -35.73 10.13
C ALA A 87 -0.31 -36.61 9.03
N LYS A 88 0.06 -36.38 7.75
CA LYS A 88 -0.34 -37.23 6.61
C LYS A 88 0.13 -38.69 6.73
N LYS A 89 1.19 -38.93 7.50
CA LYS A 89 1.74 -40.27 7.80
C LYS A 89 1.25 -40.83 9.14
N GLY A 90 0.28 -40.17 9.81
CA GLY A 90 -0.22 -40.56 11.14
C GLY A 90 0.79 -40.37 12.27
N LYS A 91 1.87 -39.60 12.06
CA LYS A 91 2.92 -39.36 13.06
C LYS A 91 2.64 -38.04 13.81
N PRO A 92 2.97 -37.97 15.12
CA PRO A 92 2.84 -36.73 15.89
C PRO A 92 3.78 -35.63 15.36
N PRO A 93 3.50 -34.34 15.64
CA PRO A 93 4.33 -33.20 15.24
C PRO A 93 5.68 -33.24 15.94
N VAL A 94 6.63 -32.47 15.42
CA VAL A 94 7.96 -32.36 16.04
C VAL A 94 7.81 -31.63 17.38
N LYS A 95 8.57 -32.04 18.40
CA LYS A 95 8.60 -31.31 19.68
C LYS A 95 9.06 -29.88 19.41
N GLY A 96 8.48 -28.91 20.13
CA GLY A 96 8.91 -27.52 20.04
C GLY A 96 10.36 -27.35 20.50
N ALA A 97 10.94 -26.19 20.19
CA ALA A 97 12.27 -25.80 20.68
C ALA A 97 12.36 -25.80 22.23
N ASP A 98 11.22 -25.70 22.91
CA ASP A 98 11.03 -25.80 24.36
C ASP A 98 10.93 -27.26 24.87
N GLY A 99 11.09 -28.26 23.99
CA GLY A 99 10.99 -29.68 24.30
C GLY A 99 9.57 -30.18 24.54
N LYS A 100 8.55 -29.30 24.47
CA LYS A 100 7.14 -29.66 24.69
C LYS A 100 6.53 -30.29 23.45
N ALA A 101 5.61 -31.22 23.67
CA ALA A 101 4.81 -31.78 22.60
C ALA A 101 3.89 -30.70 22.02
N LYS A 102 4.02 -30.43 20.71
CA LYS A 102 3.07 -29.57 20.01
C LYS A 102 1.71 -30.25 19.94
N ARG A 103 0.64 -29.45 19.98
CA ARG A 103 -0.73 -29.94 19.82
C ARG A 103 -0.87 -30.63 18.46
N ASN A 104 -1.43 -31.85 18.45
CA ASN A 104 -1.83 -32.53 17.22
C ASN A 104 -2.88 -31.69 16.50
N LEU A 105 -2.56 -31.23 15.29
CA LEU A 105 -3.47 -30.55 14.38
C LEU A 105 -3.80 -31.48 13.23
N THR A 106 -5.03 -31.38 12.69
CA THR A 106 -5.39 -32.13 11.49
C THR A 106 -4.60 -31.61 10.29
N PRO A 107 -4.39 -32.45 9.25
CA PRO A 107 -3.74 -32.00 8.01
C PRO A 107 -4.40 -30.75 7.41
N GLU A 108 -5.73 -30.65 7.46
CA GLU A 108 -6.49 -29.50 6.94
C GLU A 108 -6.19 -28.23 7.75
N ALA A 109 -6.11 -28.34 9.08
CA ALA A 109 -5.77 -27.21 9.94
C ALA A 109 -4.34 -26.71 9.72
N LEU A 110 -3.39 -27.63 9.46
CA LEU A 110 -2.01 -27.28 9.12
C LEU A 110 -1.92 -26.62 7.74
N GLN A 111 -2.63 -27.15 6.75
CA GLN A 111 -2.69 -26.55 5.42
C GLN A 111 -3.23 -25.12 5.48
N LYS A 112 -4.34 -24.90 6.21
CA LYS A 112 -4.89 -23.55 6.41
C LYS A 112 -3.88 -22.58 7.05
N LYS A 113 -3.06 -23.05 8.00
CA LYS A 113 -2.01 -22.23 8.61
C LYS A 113 -0.88 -21.89 7.64
N ILE A 114 -0.49 -22.84 6.78
CA ILE A 114 0.50 -22.63 5.71
C ILE A 114 -0.01 -21.54 4.76
N ASP A 115 -1.24 -21.67 4.27
CA ASP A 115 -1.84 -20.72 3.32
C ASP A 115 -1.93 -19.31 3.94
N GLN A 116 -2.37 -19.21 5.19
CA GLN A 116 -2.42 -17.94 5.93
C GLN A 116 -1.03 -17.32 6.15
N THR A 117 0.00 -18.15 6.33
CA THR A 117 1.37 -17.69 6.55
C THR A 117 1.98 -17.17 5.25
N ASN A 118 1.75 -17.87 4.13
CA ASN A 118 2.15 -17.40 2.80
C ASN A 118 1.53 -16.05 2.48
N VAL A 119 0.21 -15.87 2.67
CA VAL A 119 -0.46 -14.58 2.45
C VAL A 119 0.16 -13.45 3.29
N LYS A 120 0.59 -13.74 4.53
CA LYS A 120 1.28 -12.75 5.38
C LYS A 120 2.66 -12.40 4.85
N ILE A 121 3.43 -13.38 4.39
CA ILE A 121 4.75 -13.16 3.78
C ILE A 121 4.60 -12.28 2.54
N ASP A 122 3.71 -12.64 1.62
CA ASP A 122 3.44 -11.90 0.39
C ASP A 122 3.04 -10.44 0.67
N ASN A 123 2.24 -10.21 1.71
CA ASN A 123 1.85 -8.86 2.13
C ASN A 123 3.05 -8.03 2.63
N ILE A 124 3.98 -8.63 3.38
CA ILE A 124 5.17 -7.93 3.88
C ILE A 124 6.15 -7.68 2.73
N GLU A 125 6.31 -8.63 1.79
CA GLU A 125 7.16 -8.47 0.61
C GLU A 125 6.68 -7.29 -0.27
N ARG A 126 5.37 -7.22 -0.56
CA ARG A 126 4.77 -6.07 -1.26
C ARG A 126 4.98 -4.74 -0.50
N GLN A 127 4.95 -4.78 0.83
CA GLN A 127 5.19 -3.60 1.65
C GLN A 127 6.65 -3.13 1.56
N ILE A 128 7.61 -4.06 1.51
CA ILE A 128 9.03 -3.76 1.30
C ILE A 128 9.25 -3.12 -0.06
N GLU A 129 8.71 -3.74 -1.12
CA GLU A 129 8.80 -3.23 -2.49
C GLU A 129 8.27 -1.80 -2.59
N THR A 130 7.06 -1.56 -2.07
CA THR A 130 6.45 -0.21 -2.03
C THR A 130 7.34 0.80 -1.29
N LYS A 131 7.95 0.40 -0.16
CA LYS A 131 8.84 1.29 0.60
C LYS A 131 10.13 1.62 -0.16
N GLU A 132 10.71 0.62 -0.82
CA GLU A 132 11.92 0.79 -1.63
C GLU A 132 11.67 1.70 -2.82
N GLU A 133 10.56 1.51 -3.53
CA GLU A 133 10.19 2.35 -4.67
C GLU A 133 9.96 3.82 -4.30
N LEU A 134 9.44 4.07 -3.10
CA LEU A 134 9.09 5.41 -2.62
C LEU A 134 10.21 6.07 -1.80
N LYS A 135 11.36 5.42 -1.62
CA LYS A 135 12.40 5.88 -0.67
C LYS A 135 12.94 7.28 -1.00
N THR A 136 13.00 7.63 -2.28
CA THR A 136 13.53 8.90 -2.81
C THR A 136 12.46 9.92 -3.22
N VAL A 137 11.17 9.62 -3.06
CA VAL A 137 10.07 10.48 -3.56
C VAL A 137 9.17 10.98 -2.42
N ALA A 138 8.88 12.28 -2.41
CA ALA A 138 8.03 12.94 -1.41
C ALA A 138 6.58 13.10 -1.93
N LEU A 139 5.76 12.07 -1.71
CA LEU A 139 4.34 12.04 -2.12
C LEU A 139 3.44 13.08 -1.45
N GLY A 140 3.83 13.57 -0.26
CA GLY A 140 3.01 14.53 0.50
C GLY A 140 2.97 15.91 -0.14
N THR A 141 4.09 16.36 -0.73
CA THR A 141 4.21 17.72 -1.27
C THR A 141 3.29 17.93 -2.46
N SER A 142 3.22 16.97 -3.40
CA SER A 142 2.27 17.02 -4.52
C SER A 142 0.83 17.05 -4.01
N LYS A 143 0.49 16.11 -3.13
CA LYS A 143 -0.86 15.94 -2.58
C LYS A 143 -1.40 17.18 -1.87
N ILE A 144 -0.56 17.91 -1.14
CA ILE A 144 -0.98 19.03 -0.31
C ILE A 144 -1.11 20.34 -1.11
N ASN A 145 -0.26 20.53 -2.14
CA ASN A 145 -0.01 21.85 -2.72
C ASN A 145 -0.20 21.94 -4.25
N TYR A 146 -0.17 20.82 -4.98
CA TYR A 146 -0.15 20.82 -6.44
C TYR A 146 -1.29 20.04 -7.08
N LEU A 147 -1.97 19.19 -6.30
CA LEU A 147 -3.15 18.45 -6.75
C LEU A 147 -4.42 19.21 -6.38
N ASP A 148 -5.35 19.33 -7.33
CA ASP A 148 -6.71 19.71 -7.03
C ASP A 148 -7.39 18.59 -6.23
N PRO A 149 -7.79 18.82 -4.96
CA PRO A 149 -8.38 17.79 -4.12
C PRO A 149 -9.71 17.26 -4.69
N ARG A 150 -10.42 18.04 -5.53
CA ARG A 150 -11.68 17.62 -6.15
C ARG A 150 -11.51 16.42 -7.07
N ILE A 151 -10.36 16.29 -7.75
CA ILE A 151 -10.03 15.09 -8.54
C ILE A 151 -10.06 13.85 -7.66
N THR A 152 -9.40 13.94 -6.49
CA THR A 152 -9.34 12.83 -5.53
C THR A 152 -10.72 12.53 -4.94
N VAL A 153 -11.48 13.55 -4.55
CA VAL A 153 -12.83 13.36 -3.99
C VAL A 153 -13.76 12.73 -5.03
N ALA A 154 -13.79 13.26 -6.26
CA ALA A 154 -14.60 12.73 -7.34
C ALA A 154 -14.23 11.29 -7.70
N TRP A 155 -12.93 10.97 -7.73
CA TRP A 155 -12.46 9.60 -7.94
C TRP A 155 -12.88 8.66 -6.80
N CYS A 156 -12.74 9.10 -5.54
CA CYS A 156 -13.19 8.31 -4.39
C CYS A 156 -14.70 8.03 -4.44
N LYS A 157 -15.52 9.01 -4.81
CA LYS A 157 -16.98 8.83 -5.00
C LYS A 157 -17.29 7.87 -6.15
N ARG A 158 -16.61 8.00 -7.30
CA ARG A 158 -16.80 7.13 -8.48
C ARG A 158 -16.48 5.67 -8.22
N HIS A 159 -15.51 5.39 -7.36
CA HIS A 159 -14.99 4.05 -7.14
C HIS A 159 -15.27 3.50 -5.73
N GLU A 160 -16.14 4.15 -4.97
CA GLU A 160 -16.55 3.75 -3.62
C GLU A 160 -15.37 3.56 -2.66
N VAL A 161 -14.37 4.44 -2.78
CA VAL A 161 -13.19 4.44 -1.90
C VAL A 161 -13.42 5.41 -0.75
N PRO A 162 -13.33 4.98 0.52
CA PRO A 162 -13.43 5.89 1.66
C PRO A 162 -12.35 6.96 1.60
N ILE A 163 -12.74 8.24 1.70
CA ILE A 163 -11.84 9.37 1.51
C ILE A 163 -10.70 9.40 2.54
N GLU A 164 -10.91 8.80 3.71
CA GLU A 164 -9.94 8.64 4.79
C GLU A 164 -8.75 7.75 4.39
N LYS A 165 -8.91 6.93 3.34
CA LYS A 165 -7.80 6.17 2.76
C LYS A 165 -6.84 7.06 1.96
N MET A 166 -7.32 8.19 1.46
CA MET A 166 -6.53 9.17 0.72
C MET A 166 -6.07 10.31 1.62
N PHE A 167 -6.96 10.89 2.41
CA PHE A 167 -6.67 12.06 3.22
C PHE A 167 -6.69 11.71 4.70
N ASN A 168 -5.61 12.07 5.41
CA ASN A 168 -5.60 12.04 6.86
C ASN A 168 -6.50 13.16 7.43
N LYS A 169 -6.74 13.15 8.74
CA LYS A 169 -7.60 14.15 9.43
C LYS A 169 -7.24 15.61 9.10
N SER A 170 -5.95 15.92 9.00
CA SER A 170 -5.49 17.28 8.69
C SER A 170 -5.83 17.67 7.24
N LEU A 171 -5.66 16.76 6.29
CA LEU A 171 -6.00 17.00 4.89
C LEU A 171 -7.51 17.08 4.67
N LEU A 172 -8.30 16.27 5.38
CA LEU A 172 -9.75 16.36 5.34
C LEU A 172 -10.24 17.74 5.80
N ALA A 173 -9.68 18.27 6.90
CA ALA A 173 -10.00 19.61 7.38
C ALA A 173 -9.57 20.69 6.37
N LYS A 174 -8.37 20.58 5.79
CA LYS A 174 -7.85 21.54 4.79
C LYS A 174 -8.70 21.57 3.53
N PHE A 175 -9.19 20.42 3.09
CA PHE A 175 -9.91 20.26 1.81
C PHE A 175 -11.41 20.09 2.00
N ALA A 176 -11.97 20.53 3.14
CA ALA A 176 -13.41 20.45 3.40
C ALA A 176 -14.26 21.07 2.27
N TRP A 177 -13.78 22.18 1.68
CA TRP A 177 -14.43 22.86 0.56
C TRP A 177 -14.55 22.02 -0.72
N ALA A 178 -13.76 20.96 -0.87
CA ALA A 178 -13.76 20.08 -2.03
C ALA A 178 -14.63 18.82 -1.86
N MET A 179 -15.15 18.57 -0.64
CA MET A 179 -15.84 17.31 -0.31
C MET A 179 -17.19 17.16 -1.00
N ASP A 180 -17.85 18.28 -1.30
CA ASP A 180 -19.18 18.31 -1.90
C ASP A 180 -19.16 18.15 -3.44
N VAL A 181 -17.98 17.99 -4.05
CA VAL A 181 -17.88 17.88 -5.51
C VAL A 181 -18.59 16.64 -6.06
N GLU A 182 -19.28 16.79 -7.19
CA GLU A 182 -19.96 15.67 -7.85
C GLU A 182 -18.97 14.61 -8.38
N PRO A 183 -19.36 13.32 -8.43
CA PRO A 183 -18.52 12.25 -8.97
C PRO A 183 -18.12 12.47 -10.43
N SER A 184 -18.92 13.23 -11.19
CA SER A 184 -18.68 13.56 -12.59
C SER A 184 -17.64 14.67 -12.81
N PHE A 185 -17.05 15.23 -11.75
CA PHE A 185 -16.05 16.29 -11.88
C PHE A 185 -14.82 15.82 -12.66
N THR A 186 -14.41 16.68 -13.59
CA THR A 186 -13.17 16.58 -14.37
C THR A 186 -12.40 17.91 -14.28
N PHE A 187 -11.08 17.85 -14.22
CA PHE A 187 -10.21 19.01 -14.06
C PHE A 187 -9.96 19.79 -15.35
#